data_AF-A0A6G8QG94-F1
#
_entry.id   AF-A0A6G8QG94-F1
#
_cell.length_a   1.000
_cell.length_b   1.000
_cell.length_c   1.000
_cell.angle_alpha   90.00
_cell.angle_beta   90.00
_cell.angle_gamma   90.00
#
_symmetry.space_group_name_H-M   'P 1'
#
loop_
_entity.id
_entity.type
_entity.pdbx_description
1 polymer ?
#
loop_
_entity_poly.entity_id
_entity_poly.type
_entity_poly.pdbx_seq_one_letter_code
_entity_poly.pdbx_strand_id
1 'polypeptide(L)'
;METQDPVRHALDAQAPAEAVEAPVDDAAMIAAMRSYREAKADLEVRKERGAAYLKQVEEEIKADLANAEEDLERLRSSMLTFLTEHNGGKKFNVPGIGTATTTARTTVKIADQEAFVAAVPPDRRDSLFDLKLNNSRAKALAKKALDEDGQQLPGVEAGRITSLSVRLSGD
;
A
#
# COMPACT_ATOMS: atom_id res chain seq x y z
N MET A 1 -108.19 -18.27 -25.92
CA MET A 1 -107.68 -17.82 -24.61
C MET A 1 -106.17 -17.86 -24.69
N GLU A 2 -105.56 -16.69 -24.52
CA GLU A 2 -104.11 -16.50 -24.48
C GLU A 2 -103.49 -17.22 -23.29
N THR A 3 -102.26 -17.73 -23.42
CA THR A 3 -101.21 -17.54 -22.38
C THR A 3 -99.81 -17.80 -22.96
N GLN A 4 -99.10 -16.69 -23.17
CA GLN A 4 -97.72 -16.40 -22.74
C GLN A 4 -96.57 -17.35 -23.09
N ASP A 5 -95.65 -16.82 -23.90
CA ASP A 5 -94.22 -17.14 -23.93
C ASP A 5 -93.53 -16.51 -22.70
N PRO A 6 -92.54 -17.18 -22.07
CA PRO A 6 -91.20 -16.59 -22.18
C PRO A 6 -90.05 -17.61 -22.19
N VAL A 7 -89.17 -17.44 -23.18
CA VAL A 7 -87.71 -17.43 -23.08
C VAL A 7 -87.19 -17.40 -21.63
N ARG A 8 -86.61 -18.51 -21.15
CA ARG A 8 -85.47 -18.55 -20.20
C ARG A 8 -85.04 -19.99 -19.88
N HIS A 9 -83.72 -20.19 -19.87
CA HIS A 9 -82.95 -21.38 -19.45
C HIS A 9 -82.85 -22.49 -20.51
N ALA A 10 -81.68 -23.00 -20.88
CA ALA A 10 -80.31 -22.76 -20.46
C ALA A 10 -79.37 -23.08 -21.63
N LEU A 11 -78.31 -22.30 -21.78
CA LEU A 11 -77.12 -22.71 -22.49
C LEU A 11 -76.55 -23.93 -21.74
N ASP A 12 -76.77 -25.14 -22.28
CA ASP A 12 -75.90 -26.26 -21.92
C ASP A 12 -74.68 -26.21 -22.83
N ALA A 13 -73.59 -25.90 -22.17
CA ALA A 13 -72.24 -25.81 -22.67
C ALA A 13 -71.85 -27.11 -23.38
N GLN A 14 -71.67 -27.03 -24.69
CA GLN A 14 -70.79 -27.96 -25.38
C GLN A 14 -69.36 -27.46 -25.17
N ALA A 15 -68.78 -27.81 -24.01
CA ALA A 15 -67.37 -27.60 -23.74
C ALA A 15 -66.56 -28.34 -24.82
N PRO A 16 -65.52 -27.72 -25.42
CA PRO A 16 -64.61 -28.45 -26.29
C PRO A 16 -63.97 -29.57 -25.47
N ALA A 17 -63.91 -30.76 -26.08
CA ALA A 17 -63.22 -31.94 -25.55
C ALA A 17 -61.89 -31.51 -24.92
N GLU A 18 -61.74 -31.85 -23.63
CA GLU A 18 -60.56 -31.58 -22.83
C GLU A 18 -59.30 -31.92 -23.62
N ALA A 19 -58.40 -30.94 -23.73
CA ALA A 19 -57.02 -31.23 -24.09
C ALA A 19 -56.49 -32.17 -23.00
N VAL A 20 -56.40 -33.45 -23.31
CA VAL A 20 -55.74 -34.44 -22.44
C VAL A 20 -54.27 -34.03 -22.39
N GLU A 21 -53.90 -33.26 -21.38
CA GLU A 21 -52.50 -33.05 -21.02
C GLU A 21 -51.91 -34.43 -20.73
N ALA A 22 -50.92 -34.84 -21.52
CA ALA A 22 -50.17 -36.05 -21.24
C ALA A 22 -49.63 -35.97 -19.80
N PRO A 23 -49.72 -37.04 -19.00
CA PRO A 23 -49.24 -37.00 -17.63
C PRO A 23 -47.75 -36.65 -17.66
N VAL A 24 -47.38 -35.58 -16.96
CA VAL A 24 -45.98 -35.29 -16.67
C VAL A 24 -45.46 -36.51 -15.91
N ASP A 25 -44.45 -37.19 -16.45
CA ASP A 25 -43.83 -38.32 -15.77
C ASP A 25 -43.09 -37.78 -14.54
N ASP A 26 -43.78 -37.79 -13.40
CA ASP A 26 -43.29 -37.30 -12.12
C ASP A 26 -41.92 -37.91 -11.77
N ALA A 27 -41.65 -39.15 -12.19
CA ALA A 27 -40.36 -39.80 -11.97
C ALA A 27 -39.23 -39.13 -12.76
N ALA A 28 -39.48 -38.76 -14.03
CA ALA A 28 -38.53 -38.03 -14.85
C ALA A 28 -38.27 -36.62 -14.30
N MET A 29 -39.31 -35.95 -13.80
CA MET A 29 -39.19 -34.63 -13.19
C MET A 29 -38.41 -34.67 -11.86
N ILE A 30 -38.65 -35.68 -11.02
CA ILE A 30 -37.89 -35.91 -9.78
C ILE A 30 -36.42 -36.22 -10.09
N ALA A 31 -36.13 -37.03 -11.12
CA ALA A 31 -34.77 -37.33 -11.54
C ALA A 31 -34.02 -36.08 -12.03
N ALA A 32 -34.68 -35.23 -12.83
CA ALA A 32 -34.13 -33.96 -13.29
C ALA A 32 -33.81 -33.01 -12.12
N MET A 33 -34.72 -32.89 -11.14
CA MET A 33 -34.48 -32.07 -9.94
C MET A 33 -33.31 -32.59 -9.08
N ARG A 34 -33.14 -33.92 -8.97
CA ARG A 34 -32.00 -34.51 -8.26
C ARG A 34 -30.69 -34.21 -8.99
N SER A 35 -30.64 -34.43 -10.30
CA SER A 35 -29.46 -34.12 -11.12
C SER A 35 -29.09 -32.64 -11.04
N TYR A 36 -30.07 -31.74 -11.09
CA TYR A 36 -29.83 -30.30 -10.89
C TYR A 36 -29.25 -29.99 -9.52
N ARG A 37 -29.76 -30.61 -8.45
CA ARG A 37 -29.25 -30.43 -7.09
C ARG A 37 -27.80 -30.91 -6.95
N GLU A 38 -27.46 -32.04 -7.57
CA GLU A 38 -26.10 -32.58 -7.60
C GLU A 38 -25.16 -31.66 -8.38
N ALA A 39 -25.57 -31.19 -9.56
CA ALA A 39 -24.80 -30.23 -10.36
C ALA A 39 -24.56 -28.91 -9.61
N LYS A 40 -25.58 -28.42 -8.89
CA LYS A 40 -25.44 -27.22 -8.04
C LYS A 40 -24.45 -27.45 -6.90
N ALA A 41 -24.50 -28.62 -6.25
CA ALA A 41 -23.55 -28.95 -5.18
C ALA A 41 -22.11 -29.03 -5.70
N ASP A 42 -21.89 -29.65 -6.86
CA ASP A 42 -20.56 -29.72 -7.49
C ASP A 42 -20.05 -28.31 -7.85
N LEU A 43 -20.92 -27.43 -8.34
CA LEU A 43 -20.55 -26.05 -8.68
C LEU A 43 -20.13 -25.24 -7.44
N GLU A 44 -20.84 -25.36 -6.31
CA GLU A 44 -20.44 -24.72 -5.06
C GLU A 44 -19.09 -25.26 -4.55
N VAL A 45 -18.85 -26.57 -4.61
CA VAL A 45 -17.55 -27.16 -4.24
C VAL A 45 -16.42 -26.63 -5.14
N ARG A 46 -16.65 -26.51 -6.45
CA ARG A 46 -15.66 -25.91 -7.37
C ARG A 46 -15.40 -24.44 -7.06
N LYS A 47 -16.44 -23.68 -6.71
CA LYS A 47 -16.33 -22.27 -6.30
C LYS A 47 -15.50 -22.12 -5.03
N GLU A 48 -15.74 -22.96 -4.02
CA GLU A 48 -14.95 -22.98 -2.78
C GLU A 48 -13.49 -23.33 -3.05
N ARG A 49 -13.21 -24.33 -3.89
CA ARG A 49 -11.84 -24.68 -4.30
C ARG A 49 -11.15 -23.55 -5.06
N GLY A 50 -11.87 -22.88 -5.96
CA GLY A 50 -11.35 -21.71 -6.68
C GLY A 50 -11.00 -20.55 -5.74
N ALA A 51 -11.86 -20.27 -4.75
CA ALA A 51 -11.59 -19.27 -3.74
C ALA A 51 -10.38 -19.62 -2.87
N ALA A 52 -10.22 -20.89 -2.48
CA ALA A 52 -9.06 -21.36 -1.74
C ALA A 52 -7.75 -21.22 -2.55
N TYR A 53 -7.78 -21.54 -3.84
CA TYR A 53 -6.64 -21.36 -4.74
C TYR A 53 -6.26 -19.89 -4.90
N LEU A 54 -7.24 -19.00 -5.10
CA LEU A 54 -6.97 -17.56 -5.17
C LEU A 54 -6.32 -17.03 -3.89
N LYS A 55 -6.82 -17.47 -2.73
CA LYS A 55 -6.23 -17.09 -1.44
C LYS A 55 -4.78 -17.59 -1.31
N GLN A 56 -4.49 -18.81 -1.75
CA GLN A 56 -3.13 -19.34 -1.74
C GLN A 56 -2.20 -18.51 -2.65
N VAL A 57 -2.64 -18.20 -3.87
CA VAL A 57 -1.85 -17.36 -4.80
C VAL A 57 -1.63 -15.96 -4.23
N GLU A 58 -2.62 -15.36 -3.58
CA GLU A 58 -2.47 -14.07 -2.90
C GLU A 58 -1.45 -14.13 -1.76
N GLU A 59 -1.40 -15.23 -0.99
CA GLU A 59 -0.41 -15.43 0.07
C GLU A 59 0.99 -15.63 -0.52
N GLU A 60 1.14 -16.38 -1.62
CA GLU A 60 2.41 -16.55 -2.34
C GLU A 60 2.93 -15.21 -2.88
N ILE A 61 2.08 -14.42 -3.55
CA ILE A 61 2.45 -13.08 -4.05
C ILE A 61 2.88 -12.15 -2.91
N LYS A 62 2.18 -12.19 -1.77
CA LYS A 62 2.56 -11.38 -0.60
C LYS A 62 3.92 -11.80 -0.04
N ALA A 63 4.20 -13.10 0.02
CA ALA A 63 5.48 -13.60 0.47
C ALA A 63 6.61 -13.18 -0.48
N ASP A 64 6.41 -13.32 -1.79
CA ASP A 64 7.39 -12.88 -2.79
C ASP A 64 7.64 -11.37 -2.75
N LEU A 65 6.59 -10.58 -2.56
CA LEU A 65 6.70 -9.13 -2.42
C LEU A 65 7.47 -8.75 -1.15
N ALA A 66 7.21 -9.40 -0.02
CA ALA A 66 7.95 -9.17 1.21
C ALA A 66 9.45 -9.51 1.05
N ASN A 67 9.78 -10.63 0.39
CA ASN A 67 11.16 -11.00 0.09
C ASN A 67 11.84 -9.95 -0.81
N ALA A 68 11.14 -9.50 -1.85
CA ALA A 68 11.66 -8.47 -2.76
C ALA A 68 11.87 -7.11 -2.06
N GLU A 69 11.01 -6.74 -1.12
CA GLU A 69 11.17 -5.54 -0.29
C GLU A 69 12.39 -5.64 0.63
N GLU A 70 12.63 -6.80 1.26
CA GLU A 70 13.81 -7.04 2.08
C GLU A 70 15.11 -6.94 1.25
N ASP A 71 15.14 -7.58 0.08
CA ASP A 71 16.27 -7.52 -0.84
C ASP A 71 16.54 -6.09 -1.32
N LEU A 72 15.47 -5.32 -1.60
CA LEU A 72 15.58 -3.92 -2.01
C LEU A 72 16.18 -3.06 -0.89
N GLU A 73 15.81 -3.29 0.36
CA GLU A 73 16.36 -2.55 1.49
C GLU A 73 17.83 -2.91 1.76
N ARG A 74 18.20 -4.18 1.60
CA ARG A 74 19.59 -4.64 1.63
C ARG A 74 20.42 -4.00 0.52
N LEU A 75 19.89 -3.93 -0.70
CA LEU A 75 20.54 -3.27 -1.84
C LEU A 75 20.69 -1.77 -1.61
N ARG A 76 19.66 -1.10 -1.08
CA ARG A 76 19.74 0.33 -0.70
C ARG A 76 20.82 0.59 0.33
N SER A 77 20.86 -0.22 1.39
CA SER A 77 21.89 -0.10 2.43
C SER A 77 23.29 -0.29 1.84
N SER A 78 23.47 -1.35 1.04
CA SER A 78 24.76 -1.65 0.40
C SER A 78 25.19 -0.54 -0.57
N MET A 79 24.26 0.00 -1.36
CA MET A 79 24.51 1.11 -2.28
C MET A 79 24.83 2.40 -1.52
N LEU A 80 24.15 2.66 -0.41
CA LEU A 80 24.45 3.80 0.45
C LEU A 80 25.89 3.71 0.99
N THR A 81 26.27 2.56 1.56
CA THR A 81 27.64 2.30 2.02
C THR A 81 28.66 2.47 0.91
N PHE A 82 28.40 1.88 -0.27
CA PHE A 82 29.27 2.04 -1.44
C PHE A 82 29.47 3.52 -1.80
N LEU A 83 28.39 4.28 -1.85
CA LEU A 83 28.47 5.69 -2.20
C LEU A 83 29.19 6.51 -1.14
N THR A 84 28.94 6.27 0.14
CA THR A 84 29.56 7.05 1.22
C THR A 84 31.03 6.71 1.43
N GLU A 85 31.40 5.42 1.39
CA GLU A 85 32.74 4.95 1.76
C GLU A 85 33.69 4.86 0.56
N HIS A 86 33.18 4.48 -0.61
CA HIS A 86 34.03 4.19 -1.78
C HIS A 86 33.92 5.24 -2.89
N ASN A 87 32.74 5.85 -3.11
CA ASN A 87 32.54 6.87 -4.15
C ASN A 87 32.52 8.32 -3.61
N GLY A 88 32.82 8.52 -2.33
CA GLY A 88 32.90 9.84 -1.70
C GLY A 88 31.61 10.67 -1.81
N GLY A 89 30.45 10.02 -1.83
CA GLY A 89 29.13 10.62 -1.97
C GLY A 89 28.78 11.14 -3.37
N LYS A 90 29.60 10.84 -4.39
CA LYS A 90 29.33 11.27 -5.77
C LYS A 90 28.14 10.51 -6.36
N LYS A 91 27.47 11.15 -7.32
CA LYS A 91 26.38 10.55 -8.08
C LYS A 91 26.88 9.31 -8.82
N PHE A 92 26.08 8.25 -8.83
CA PHE A 92 26.40 7.00 -9.52
C PHE A 92 25.24 6.65 -10.45
N ASN A 93 25.55 6.45 -11.73
CA ASN A 93 24.55 6.09 -12.73
C ASN A 93 24.53 4.57 -12.90
N VAL A 94 23.35 3.97 -12.77
CA VAL A 94 23.11 2.55 -12.97
C VAL A 94 22.34 2.40 -14.29
N PRO A 95 22.98 1.90 -15.36
CA PRO A 95 22.34 1.73 -16.67
C PRO A 95 21.06 0.89 -16.57
N GLY A 96 19.99 1.33 -17.22
CA GLY A 96 18.69 0.64 -17.20
C GLY A 96 17.88 0.76 -15.91
N ILE A 97 18.39 1.46 -14.89
CA ILE A 97 17.69 1.67 -13.61
C ILE A 97 17.54 3.16 -13.31
N GLY A 98 18.64 3.90 -13.21
CA GLY A 98 18.60 5.29 -12.83
C GLY A 98 19.86 5.81 -12.17
N THR A 99 19.78 7.04 -11.64
CA THR A 99 20.89 7.68 -10.95
C THR A 99 20.69 7.65 -9.43
N ALA A 100 21.66 7.06 -8.72
CA ALA A 100 21.74 7.05 -7.27
C ALA A 100 22.55 8.25 -6.77
N THR A 101 22.00 8.97 -5.79
CA THR A 101 22.64 10.12 -5.16
C THR A 101 22.42 10.10 -3.64
N THR A 102 23.48 10.39 -2.89
CA THR A 102 23.42 10.50 -1.44
C THR A 102 23.15 11.94 -1.02
N THR A 103 22.18 12.14 -0.13
CA THR A 103 21.95 13.43 0.51
C THR A 103 22.25 13.30 1.99
N ALA A 104 23.17 14.12 2.51
CA ALA A 104 23.42 14.22 3.94
C ALA A 104 22.60 15.38 4.51
N ARG A 105 21.80 15.11 5.53
CA ARG A 105 21.10 16.12 6.32
C ARG A 105 21.68 16.15 7.72
N THR A 106 22.42 17.21 8.01
CA THR A 106 22.88 17.51 9.37
C THR A 106 21.77 18.22 10.14
N THR A 107 21.29 17.59 11.21
CA THR A 107 20.36 18.18 12.18
C THR A 107 21.12 18.62 13.42
N VAL A 108 20.86 19.84 13.87
CA VAL A 108 21.56 20.46 15.01
C VAL A 108 20.53 21.02 15.98
N LYS A 109 20.61 20.58 17.22
CA LYS A 109 19.78 21.05 18.33
C LYS A 109 20.68 21.48 19.47
N ILE A 110 20.42 22.66 20.01
CA ILE A 110 21.12 23.17 21.20
C ILE A 110 20.28 22.69 22.39
N ALA A 111 20.80 21.70 23.12
CA ALA A 111 20.13 21.09 24.28
C ALA A 111 20.50 21.81 25.59
N ASP A 112 21.75 22.26 25.70
CA ASP A 112 22.24 23.07 26.81
C ASP A 112 22.90 24.35 26.27
N GLN A 113 22.26 25.47 26.55
CA GLN A 113 22.66 26.78 26.05
C GLN A 113 23.89 27.34 26.78
N GLU A 114 24.04 27.05 28.08
CA GLU A 114 25.15 27.60 28.87
C GLU A 114 26.46 26.91 28.50
N ALA A 115 26.42 25.57 28.36
CA ALA A 115 27.54 24.79 27.87
C ALA A 115 27.97 25.20 26.45
N PHE A 116 27.00 25.51 25.58
CA PHE A 116 27.28 25.96 24.22
C PHE A 116 28.01 27.30 24.18
N VAL A 117 27.51 28.32 24.88
CA VAL A 117 28.11 29.67 24.89
C VAL A 117 29.52 29.64 25.48
N ALA A 118 29.75 28.83 26.51
CA ALA A 118 31.08 28.65 27.11
C ALA A 118 32.09 28.05 26.12
N ALA A 119 31.65 27.16 25.22
CA ALA A 119 32.51 26.49 24.24
C ALA A 119 32.77 27.32 22.98
N VAL A 120 31.91 28.28 22.63
CA VAL A 120 32.14 29.18 21.49
C VAL A 120 33.29 30.13 21.84
N PRO A 121 34.27 30.34 20.95
CA PRO A 121 35.38 31.25 21.22
C PRO A 121 34.90 32.72 21.29
N PRO A 122 35.54 33.55 22.14
CA PRO A 122 35.01 34.87 22.53
C PRO A 122 34.83 35.84 21.36
N ASP A 123 35.65 35.73 20.31
CA ASP A 123 35.55 36.47 19.06
C ASP A 123 34.25 36.20 18.27
N ARG A 124 33.60 35.06 18.51
CA ARG A 124 32.32 34.69 17.88
C ARG A 124 31.12 34.83 18.82
N ARG A 125 31.35 35.02 20.12
CA ARG A 125 30.28 35.19 21.14
C ARG A 125 29.49 36.47 20.91
N ASP A 126 30.14 37.55 20.49
CA ASP A 126 29.52 38.86 20.22
C ASP A 126 28.37 38.78 19.22
N SER A 127 28.43 37.84 18.27
CA SER A 127 27.39 37.58 17.28
C SER A 127 26.16 36.80 17.82
N LEU A 128 26.25 36.28 19.05
CA LEU A 128 25.28 35.40 19.71
C LEU A 128 24.52 36.08 20.87
N PHE A 129 24.85 37.33 21.25
CA PHE A 129 24.40 37.93 22.53
C PHE A 129 22.88 38.11 22.73
N ASP A 130 22.05 37.88 21.71
CA ASP A 130 20.58 37.80 21.86
C ASP A 130 20.03 36.40 21.51
N LEU A 131 20.40 35.40 22.32
CA LEU A 131 20.09 33.98 22.07
C LEU A 131 18.60 33.60 22.10
N LYS A 132 17.70 34.46 22.64
CA LYS A 132 16.25 34.22 22.54
C LYS A 132 15.70 34.46 21.13
N LEU A 133 16.33 35.31 20.31
CA LEU A 133 15.94 35.55 18.91
C LEU A 133 16.88 34.85 17.89
N ASN A 134 18.10 34.44 18.28
CA ASN A 134 19.14 33.99 17.34
C ASN A 134 19.46 32.49 17.34
N ASN A 135 18.51 31.64 17.74
CA ASN A 135 18.67 30.18 17.72
C ASN A 135 19.06 29.66 16.31
N SER A 136 18.66 30.34 15.23
CA SER A 136 19.09 29.97 13.87
C SER A 136 20.59 30.22 13.61
N ARG A 137 21.16 31.33 14.12
CA ARG A 137 22.59 31.64 13.98
C ARG A 137 23.45 30.71 14.84
N ALA A 138 23.00 30.41 16.05
CA ALA A 138 23.66 29.45 16.93
C ALA A 138 23.68 28.03 16.32
N LYS A 139 22.54 27.58 15.77
CA LYS A 139 22.45 26.33 15.00
C LYS A 139 23.32 26.34 13.74
N ALA A 140 23.40 27.46 13.03
CA ALA A 140 24.25 27.59 11.84
C ALA A 140 25.74 27.48 12.19
N LEU A 141 26.17 28.09 13.29
CA LEU A 141 27.55 28.02 13.77
C LEU A 141 27.91 26.60 14.24
N ALA A 142 27.02 25.96 15.00
CA ALA A 142 27.18 24.56 15.41
C ALA A 142 27.16 23.60 14.22
N LYS A 143 26.31 23.83 13.21
CA LYS A 143 26.30 23.07 11.96
C LYS A 143 27.61 23.22 11.19
N LYS A 144 28.14 24.45 11.09
CA LYS A 144 29.40 24.73 10.40
C LYS A 144 30.58 24.02 11.07
N ALA A 145 30.69 24.11 12.40
CA ALA A 145 31.73 23.40 13.15
C ALA A 145 31.65 21.87 12.96
N LEU A 146 30.44 21.32 12.88
CA LEU A 146 30.25 19.89 12.63
C LEU A 146 30.58 19.48 11.18
N ASP A 147 30.16 20.29 10.20
CA ASP A 147 30.33 19.98 8.77
C ASP A 147 31.78 20.22 8.29
N GLU A 148 32.49 21.22 8.83
CA GLU A 148 33.87 21.59 8.43
C GLU A 148 34.93 20.92 9.31
N ASP A 149 34.78 20.99 10.63
CA ASP A 149 35.83 20.58 11.59
C ASP A 149 35.54 19.19 12.21
N GLY A 150 34.38 18.60 11.93
CA GLY A 150 33.94 17.34 12.54
C GLY A 150 33.71 17.44 14.05
N GLN A 151 33.67 18.65 14.62
CA GLN A 151 33.63 18.87 16.05
C GLN A 151 32.21 19.12 16.54
N GLN A 152 31.74 18.27 17.46
CA GLN A 152 30.49 18.51 18.17
C GLN A 152 30.75 19.44 19.36
N LEU A 153 30.14 20.63 19.34
CA LEU A 153 30.26 21.58 20.42
C LEU A 153 29.49 21.11 21.67
N PRO A 154 30.05 21.32 22.89
CA PRO A 154 29.34 21.06 24.15
C PRO A 154 27.94 21.68 24.18
N GLY A 155 26.97 20.96 24.72
CA GLY A 155 25.56 21.40 24.78
C GLY A 155 24.78 21.30 23.47
N VAL A 156 25.40 20.82 22.38
CA VAL A 156 24.75 20.58 21.09
C VAL A 156 24.49 19.08 20.91
N GLU A 157 23.23 18.72 20.67
CA GLU A 157 22.83 17.44 20.11
C GLU A 157 22.88 17.53 18.58
N ALA A 158 23.86 16.87 17.97
CA ALA A 158 23.99 16.79 16.53
C ALA A 158 23.70 15.37 16.04
N GLY A 159 22.86 15.27 15.01
CA GLY A 159 22.59 14.03 14.30
C GLY A 159 22.87 14.23 12.81
N ARG A 160 23.60 13.31 12.19
CA ARG A 160 23.78 13.27 10.74
C ARG A 160 23.00 12.11 10.18
N ILE A 161 21.97 12.41 9.39
CA ILE A 161 21.21 11.40 8.67
C ILE A 161 21.65 11.47 7.21
N THR A 162 22.25 10.39 6.73
CA THR A 162 22.57 10.24 5.31
C THR A 162 21.49 9.37 4.68
N SER A 163 20.83 9.87 3.65
CA SER A 163 19.82 9.12 2.91
C SER A 163 20.24 8.89 1.47
N LEU A 164 19.84 7.75 0.93
CA LEU A 164 19.98 7.42 -0.47
C LEU A 164 18.72 7.88 -1.22
N SER A 165 18.91 8.54 -2.36
CA SER A 165 17.83 8.84 -3.30
C SER A 165 18.20 8.29 -4.68
N VAL A 166 17.32 7.47 -5.25
CA VAL A 166 17.47 6.92 -6.60
C VAL A 166 16.41 7.56 -7.47
N ARG A 167 16.83 8.31 -8.48
CA ARG A 167 15.92 8.80 -9.52
C ARG A 167 15.92 7.78 -10.65
N LEU A 168 14.79 7.12 -10.84
CA LEU A 168 14.61 6.19 -11.95
C LEU A 168 14.69 6.96 -13.28
N SER A 169 15.40 6.40 -14.25
CA SER A 169 15.35 6.89 -15.62
C SER A 169 14.01 6.48 -16.21
N GLY A 170 13.15 7.45 -16.52
CA GLY A 170 11.93 7.18 -17.28
C GLY A 170 12.26 7.11 -18.76
N ASP A 171 12.13 5.91 -19.33
CA ASP A 171 11.86 5.72 -20.76
C ASP A 171 10.36 5.46 -20.94
#